data_AF-A0A3Q8U543-F1
#
_entry.id   AF-A0A3Q8U543-F1
#
_cell.length_a   1.000
_cell.length_b   1.000
_cell.length_c   1.000
_cell.angle_alpha   90.00
_cell.angle_beta   90.00
_cell.angle_gamma   90.00
#
_symmetry.space_group_name_H-M   'P 1'
#
loop_
_entity.id
_entity.type
_entity.pdbx_description
1 polymer ?
#
loop_
_entity_poly.entity_id
_entity_poly.type
_entity_poly.pdbx_seq_one_letter_code
_entity_poly.pdbx_strand_id
1 'polypeptide(L)'
;MVLNGIGGNSIAEAKATLSYAEVLAWVAYRDKHGSLNLARRIELATALIALQVNHRGGGKAELYDFMPHFARPGTALEQAMAEWS
;
A
#
# COMPACT_ATOMS: atom_id res chain seq x y z
N MET A 1 6.13 -8.21 -11.31
CA MET A 1 6.77 -8.39 -9.98
C MET A 1 8.04 -7.54 -9.93
N VAL A 2 7.92 -6.21 -9.97
CA VAL A 2 9.07 -5.33 -10.30
C VAL A 2 9.43 -4.32 -9.21
N LEU A 3 8.73 -4.34 -8.08
CA LEU A 3 8.94 -3.42 -6.97
C LEU A 3 9.55 -4.06 -5.71
N ASN A 4 9.75 -5.38 -5.70
CA ASN A 4 10.21 -6.10 -4.50
C ASN A 4 11.51 -6.92 -4.72
N GLY A 5 12.33 -6.59 -5.72
CA GLY A 5 13.68 -7.16 -5.88
C GLY A 5 13.74 -8.67 -6.16
N ILE A 6 12.62 -9.33 -6.45
CA ILE A 6 12.56 -10.72 -6.89
C ILE A 6 12.13 -10.73 -8.35
N GLY A 7 13.05 -11.07 -9.26
CA GLY A 7 12.76 -11.35 -10.67
C GLY A 7 13.32 -10.34 -11.67
N GLY A 8 14.56 -10.59 -12.11
CA GLY A 8 15.09 -10.45 -13.49
C GLY A 8 15.02 -9.13 -14.26
N ASN A 9 13.84 -8.49 -14.37
CA ASN A 9 13.59 -7.51 -15.41
C ASN A 9 13.28 -6.13 -14.82
N SER A 10 13.78 -5.07 -15.44
CA SER A 10 13.47 -3.69 -15.04
C SER A 10 11.98 -3.35 -15.26
N ILE A 11 11.46 -2.28 -14.65
CA ILE A 11 10.06 -1.83 -14.88
C ILE A 11 9.82 -1.56 -16.37
N ALA A 12 10.81 -0.99 -17.05
CA ALA A 12 10.74 -0.69 -18.47
C ALA A 12 10.63 -1.96 -19.32
N GLU A 13 11.46 -2.96 -19.02
CA GLU A 13 11.45 -4.24 -19.72
C GLU A 13 10.16 -5.02 -19.46
N ALA A 14 9.67 -5.05 -18.22
CA ALA A 14 8.38 -5.66 -17.91
C ALA A 14 7.24 -5.00 -18.72
N LYS A 15 7.23 -3.66 -18.82
CA LYS A 15 6.25 -2.94 -19.65
C LYS A 15 6.37 -3.26 -21.15
N ALA A 16 7.59 -3.51 -21.64
CA ALA A 16 7.83 -3.81 -23.05
C ALA A 16 7.50 -5.27 -23.43
N THR A 17 7.51 -6.19 -22.46
CA THR A 17 7.46 -7.65 -22.71
C THR A 17 6.19 -8.32 -22.21
N LEU A 18 5.46 -7.73 -21.25
CA LEU A 18 4.21 -8.29 -20.74
C LEU A 18 3.11 -8.26 -21.80
N SER A 19 2.56 -9.43 -22.12
CA SER A 19 1.39 -9.53 -22.99
C SER A 19 0.11 -9.09 -22.27
N TYR A 20 -0.90 -8.71 -23.05
CA TYR A 20 -2.20 -8.33 -22.51
C TYR A 20 -2.88 -9.46 -21.72
N ALA A 21 -2.78 -10.70 -22.22
CA ALA A 21 -3.35 -11.87 -21.55
C ALA A 21 -2.72 -12.12 -20.17
N GLU A 22 -1.40 -11.95 -20.05
CA GLU A 22 -0.69 -12.06 -18.77
C GLU A 22 -1.08 -10.95 -17.80
N VAL A 23 -1.27 -9.72 -18.29
CA VAL A 23 -1.77 -8.61 -17.46
C VAL A 23 -3.14 -8.95 -16.88
N LEU A 24 -4.08 -9.48 -17.69
CA LEU A 24 -5.40 -9.89 -17.21
C LEU A 24 -5.30 -11.01 -16.16
N ALA A 25 -4.41 -11.98 -16.36
CA ALA A 25 -4.17 -13.03 -15.37
C ALA A 25 -3.65 -12.46 -14.04
N TRP A 26 -2.73 -11.48 -14.08
CA TRP A 26 -2.22 -10.80 -12.89
C TRP A 26 -3.28 -9.94 -12.20
N VAL A 27 -4.19 -9.32 -12.95
CA VAL A 27 -5.34 -8.59 -12.39
C VAL A 27 -6.25 -9.56 -11.63
N ALA A 28 -6.65 -10.66 -12.26
CA ALA A 28 -7.48 -11.68 -11.61
C ALA A 28 -6.80 -12.26 -10.35
N TYR A 29 -5.48 -12.50 -10.41
CA TYR A 29 -4.71 -12.94 -9.26
C TYR A 29 -4.73 -11.90 -8.13
N ARG A 30 -4.46 -10.63 -8.44
CA ARG A 30 -4.48 -9.54 -7.45
C ARG A 30 -5.85 -9.36 -6.83
N ASP A 31 -6.92 -9.45 -7.61
CA ASP A 31 -8.28 -9.28 -7.10
C ASP A 31 -8.67 -10.44 -6.16
N LYS A 32 -8.17 -11.66 -6.43
CA LYS A 32 -8.37 -12.83 -5.57
C LYS A 32 -7.50 -12.83 -4.30
N HIS A 33 -6.25 -12.38 -4.40
CA HIS A 33 -5.23 -12.57 -3.34
C HIS A 33 -4.78 -11.27 -2.66
N GLY A 34 -5.24 -10.12 -3.15
CA GLY A 34 -4.83 -8.80 -2.71
C GLY A 34 -3.59 -8.27 -3.43
N SER A 35 -3.08 -7.14 -2.94
CA SER A 35 -1.93 -6.44 -3.53
C SER A 35 -0.70 -7.34 -3.66
N LEU A 36 0.01 -7.19 -4.79
CA LEU A 36 1.31 -7.82 -5.03
C LEU A 36 2.44 -7.20 -4.19
N ASN A 37 2.19 -6.08 -3.51
CA ASN A 37 3.15 -5.47 -2.61
C ASN A 37 3.07 -6.11 -1.21
N LEU A 38 3.85 -7.17 -1.01
CA LEU A 38 3.90 -7.90 0.26
C LEU A 38 4.34 -7.01 1.43
N ALA A 39 5.31 -6.11 1.23
CA ALA A 39 5.77 -5.20 2.27
C ALA A 39 4.65 -4.28 2.76
N ARG A 40 3.84 -3.71 1.85
CA ARG A 40 2.63 -2.93 2.19
C ARG A 40 1.62 -3.74 3.02
N ARG A 41 1.49 -5.05 2.75
CA ARG A 41 0.60 -5.93 3.54
C ARG A 41 1.14 -6.19 4.94
N ILE A 42 2.45 -6.36 5.07
CA ILE A 42 3.12 -6.52 6.37
C ILE A 42 2.99 -5.24 7.19
N GLU A 43 3.24 -4.07 6.58
CA GLU A 43 3.09 -2.76 7.24
C GLU A 43 1.68 -2.57 7.80
N LEU A 44 0.63 -2.86 7.01
CA LEU A 44 -0.75 -2.82 7.48
C LEU A 44 -1.01 -3.80 8.64
N ALA A 45 -0.53 -5.05 8.53
CA ALA A 45 -0.75 -6.05 9.57
C ALA A 45 -0.07 -5.65 10.90
N THR A 46 1.17 -5.15 10.84
CA THR A 46 1.90 -4.67 12.02
C THR A 46 1.25 -3.42 12.61
N ALA A 47 0.77 -2.49 11.78
CA ALA A 47 0.07 -1.29 12.24
C ALA A 47 -1.22 -1.63 13.00
N LEU A 48 -2.00 -2.61 12.51
CA LEU A 48 -3.18 -3.10 13.21
C LEU A 48 -2.82 -3.66 14.60
N ILE A 49 -1.75 -4.46 14.70
CA ILE A 49 -1.29 -4.99 15.99
C ILE A 49 -0.86 -3.86 16.93
N ALA A 50 -0.07 -2.90 16.44
CA ALA A 50 0.39 -1.75 17.22
C ALA A 50 -0.78 -0.90 17.74
N LEU A 51 -1.80 -0.67 16.89
CA LEU A 51 -3.02 0.04 17.26
C LEU A 51 -3.77 -0.66 18.40
N GLN A 52 -3.97 -1.98 18.30
CA GLN A 52 -4.63 -2.75 19.35
C GLN A 52 -3.87 -2.68 20.68
N VAL A 53 -2.54 -2.76 20.64
CA VAL A 53 -1.69 -2.60 21.84
C VAL A 53 -1.81 -1.18 22.42
N ASN A 54 -1.80 -0.15 21.56
CA ASN A 54 -1.97 1.25 21.97
C ASN A 54 -3.31 1.47 22.68
N HIS A 55 -4.41 1.03 22.07
CA HIS A 55 -5.76 1.17 22.64
C HIS A 55 -5.93 0.38 23.92
N ARG A 56 -5.35 -0.82 24.01
CA ARG A 56 -5.34 -1.60 25.26
C ARG A 56 -4.61 -0.87 26.39
N GLY A 57 -3.60 -0.06 26.08
CA GLY A 57 -2.89 0.81 27.02
C GLY A 57 -3.59 2.14 27.32
N GLY A 58 -4.81 2.37 26.83
CA GLY A 58 -5.54 3.64 26.98
C GLY A 58 -5.10 4.74 26.00
N GLY A 59 -4.27 4.42 25.02
CA GLY A 59 -3.89 5.34 23.95
C GLY A 59 -5.05 5.64 23.01
N LYS A 60 -4.94 6.78 22.31
CA LYS A 60 -5.94 7.31 21.37
C LYS A 60 -5.37 7.48 19.97
N ALA A 61 -4.31 6.74 19.64
CA ALA A 61 -3.71 6.81 18.32
C ALA A 61 -4.69 6.27 17.27
N GLU A 62 -4.56 6.77 16.04
CA GLU A 62 -5.27 6.29 14.86
C GLU A 62 -4.39 5.32 14.07
N LEU A 63 -5.00 4.47 13.23
CA LEU A 63 -4.27 3.47 12.45
C LEU A 63 -3.11 4.09 11.63
N TYR A 64 -3.37 5.25 11.01
CA TYR A 64 -2.40 5.94 10.16
C TYR A 64 -1.21 6.53 10.93
N ASP A 65 -1.28 6.63 12.26
CA ASP A 65 -0.12 7.02 13.08
C ASP A 65 0.97 5.93 13.08
N PHE A 66 0.60 4.69 12.74
CA PHE A 66 1.52 3.54 12.63
C PHE A 66 1.80 3.15 11.17
N MET A 67 1.37 3.95 10.19
CA MET A 67 1.51 3.67 8.75
C MET A 67 2.11 4.89 8.03
N PRO A 68 3.37 5.27 8.29
CA PRO A 68 3.96 6.53 7.83
C PRO A 68 4.03 6.67 6.30
N HIS A 69 3.97 5.55 5.56
CA HIS A 69 4.01 5.54 4.09
C HIS A 69 2.63 5.49 3.43
N PHE A 70 1.56 5.58 4.22
CA PHE A 70 0.19 5.61 3.73
C PHE A 70 -0.39 7.02 3.85
N ALA A 71 -1.03 7.47 2.78
CA ALA A 71 -1.74 8.74 2.79
C ALA A 71 -2.96 8.63 3.72
N ARG A 72 -3.10 9.60 4.63
CA ARG A 72 -4.27 9.68 5.52
C ARG A 72 -5.51 10.09 4.71
N PRO A 73 -6.59 9.29 4.72
CA PRO A 73 -7.83 9.64 4.05
C PRO A 73 -8.42 10.92 4.65
N GLY A 74 -9.01 11.79 3.82
CA GLY A 74 -9.75 12.96 4.30
C GLY A 74 -8.91 14.16 4.73
N THR A 75 -7.63 14.23 4.33
CA THR A 75 -6.83 15.45 4.47
C THR A 75 -6.58 16.15 3.14
N ALA A 76 -6.68 15.45 2.01
CA ALA A 76 -6.18 15.96 0.74
C ALA A 76 -6.91 17.20 0.20
N LEU A 77 -8.22 17.35 0.44
CA LEU A 77 -8.97 18.52 -0.06
C LEU A 77 -8.83 19.70 0.90
N GLU A 78 -9.04 19.47 2.19
CA GLU A 78 -8.96 20.48 3.24
C GLU A 78 -7.53 21.06 3.35
N GLN A 79 -6.52 20.21 3.20
CA GLN A 79 -5.11 20.61 3.22
C GLN A 79 -4.71 21.35 1.93
N ALA A 80 -5.20 20.93 0.76
CA ALA A 80 -5.00 21.67 -0.49
C ALA A 80 -5.65 23.06 -0.45
N MET A 81 -6.82 23.19 0.17
CA MET A 81 -7.49 24.49 0.36
C MET A 81 -6.73 25.41 1.32
N ALA A 82 -6.14 24.86 2.38
CA ALA A 82 -5.34 25.63 3.35
C ALA A 82 -3.96 26.07 2.80
N GLU A 83 -3.37 25.30 1.87
CA GLU A 83 -2.10 25.67 1.22
C GLU A 83 -2.27 26.77 0.15
N TRP A 84 -3.48 27.00 -0.34
CA TRP A 84 -3.80 27.98 -1.38
C TRP A 84 -4.27 29.35 -0.85
N SER A 85 -4.50 29.47 0.46
CA SER A 85 -4.86 30.73 1.13
C SER A 85 -3.63 31.51 1.58
#